data_AF-A0A537KNK9-F1
#
_entry.id   AF-A0A537KNK9-F1
#
_cell.length_a   1.000
_cell.length_b   1.000
_cell.length_c   1.000
_cell.angle_alpha   90.00
_cell.angle_beta   90.00
_cell.angle_gamma   90.00
#
_symmetry.space_group_name_H-M   'P 1'
#
loop_
_entity.id
_entity.type
_entity.pdbx_description
1 polymer ?
#
loop_
_entity_poly.entity_id
_entity_poly.type
_entity_poly.pdbx_seq_one_letter_code
_entity_poly.pdbx_strand_id
1 'polypeptide(L)'
;MEVHAHTHTERKKWTHYFWEFLMLFLAVFCGFLAEYQLEHIIENQREKKYIGSFIEDLKADTAFITQYVKVKIQKRQDHDSLIWYLNSPNPNQYGQRIYLLARQLTRTSNFFPADGTIKQLKNSGGLRLIKNQQASDSIMAYDQAIDRILLTQSRQENEIITIRPMMGKLMDPNVLETMVYGDVIHPPSGNPALRTVNKEFILDFIYAIHQLKGSDALNAVRLKQLKERAIGIILFLKKEYHLK
;
A
#
# COMPACT_ATOMS: atom_id res chain seq x y z
N MET A 1 7.10 37.97 80.35
CA MET A 1 6.84 37.14 79.15
C MET A 1 5.38 37.30 78.82
N GLU A 2 5.06 37.99 77.72
CA GLU A 2 3.69 38.12 77.23
C GLU A 2 3.23 36.75 76.73
N VAL A 3 2.17 36.23 77.33
CA VAL A 3 1.53 34.99 76.91
C VAL A 3 0.42 35.39 75.94
N HIS A 4 0.65 35.15 74.65
CA HIS A 4 -0.37 35.38 73.62
C HIS A 4 -1.60 34.53 73.92
N ALA A 5 -2.73 35.19 74.16
CA ALA A 5 -4.03 34.55 74.23
C ALA A 5 -4.37 34.02 72.83
N HIS A 6 -4.27 32.71 72.63
CA HIS A 6 -4.85 32.06 71.47
C HIS A 6 -6.36 32.19 71.57
N THR A 7 -6.93 33.08 70.76
CA THR A 7 -8.37 33.18 70.52
C THR A 7 -8.90 31.80 70.15
N HIS A 8 -9.74 31.23 71.01
CA HIS A 8 -10.41 29.96 70.79
C HIS A 8 -11.13 29.99 69.43
N THR A 9 -10.64 29.20 68.48
CA THR A 9 -11.39 28.87 67.26
C THR A 9 -12.71 28.22 67.68
N GLU A 10 -13.84 28.78 67.25
CA GLU A 10 -15.16 28.15 67.44
C GLU A 10 -15.11 26.69 66.99
N ARG A 11 -15.60 25.77 67.83
CA ARG A 11 -15.67 24.34 67.50
C ARG A 11 -16.59 24.18 66.30
N LYS A 12 -16.03 23.89 65.12
CA LYS A 12 -16.77 23.59 63.90
C LYS A 12 -17.74 22.44 64.16
N LYS A 13 -19.03 22.68 63.94
CA LYS A 13 -20.07 21.64 64.00
C LYS A 13 -19.79 20.61 62.91
N TRP A 14 -20.14 19.35 63.13
CA TRP A 14 -19.95 18.26 62.16
C TRP A 14 -20.48 18.59 60.75
N THR A 15 -21.54 19.37 60.66
CA THR A 15 -22.08 19.90 59.40
C THR A 15 -21.06 20.69 58.59
N HIS A 16 -20.17 21.45 59.23
CA HIS A 16 -19.11 22.20 58.57
C HIS A 16 -18.09 21.26 57.91
N TYR A 17 -17.70 20.18 58.58
CA TYR A 17 -16.78 19.18 58.01
C TYR A 17 -17.43 18.42 56.84
N PHE A 18 -18.73 18.14 56.90
CA PHE A 18 -19.46 17.54 55.79
C PHE A 18 -19.50 18.46 54.56
N TRP A 19 -19.77 19.75 54.74
CA TRP A 19 -19.77 20.72 53.63
C TRP A 19 -18.36 20.97 53.06
N GLU A 20 -17.33 20.99 53.91
CA GLU A 20 -15.93 21.03 53.44
C GLU A 20 -15.56 19.78 52.63
N PHE A 21 -15.91 18.59 53.12
CA PHE A 21 -15.73 17.34 52.38
C PHE A 21 -16.49 17.38 51.05
N LEU A 22 -17.77 17.78 51.06
CA LEU A 22 -18.60 17.83 49.87
C LEU A 22 -18.04 18.82 48.84
N MET A 23 -17.54 19.98 49.28
CA MET A 23 -16.88 20.95 48.40
C MET A 23 -15.63 20.35 47.74
N LEU A 24 -14.73 19.75 48.52
CA LEU A 24 -13.50 19.15 48.00
C LEU A 24 -13.79 17.94 47.10
N PHE A 25 -14.74 17.11 47.51
CA PHE A 25 -15.23 15.98 46.73
C PHE A 25 -15.81 16.44 45.40
N LEU A 26 -16.70 17.43 45.40
CA LEU A 26 -17.30 17.99 44.18
C LEU A 26 -16.24 18.63 43.28
N ALA A 27 -15.26 19.36 43.83
CA ALA A 27 -14.19 19.95 43.05
C ALA A 27 -13.39 18.89 42.28
N VAL A 28 -12.99 17.81 42.96
CA VAL A 28 -12.26 16.69 42.35
C VAL A 28 -13.16 15.91 41.38
N PHE A 29 -14.40 15.61 41.77
CA PHE A 29 -15.37 14.88 40.95
C PHE A 29 -15.73 15.62 39.66
N CYS A 30 -15.96 16.93 39.73
CA CYS A 30 -16.18 17.77 38.55
C CYS A 30 -14.95 17.83 37.64
N GLY A 31 -13.73 17.87 38.21
CA GLY A 31 -12.49 17.78 37.44
C GLY A 31 -12.43 16.49 36.62
N PHE A 32 -12.69 15.34 37.25
CA PHE A 32 -12.74 14.04 36.56
C PHE A 32 -13.83 13.98 35.49
N LEU A 33 -15.04 14.51 35.76
CA LEU A 33 -16.11 14.55 34.76
C LEU A 33 -15.75 15.43 33.55
N ALA A 34 -15.10 16.57 33.80
CA ALA A 34 -14.65 17.47 32.73
C ALA A 34 -13.59 16.80 31.84
N GLU A 35 -12.62 16.11 32.44
CA GLU A 35 -11.60 15.34 31.70
C GLU A 35 -12.23 14.21 30.88
N TYR A 36 -13.14 13.42 31.46
CA TYR A 36 -13.85 12.35 30.76
C TYR A 36 -14.62 12.87 29.54
N GLN A 37 -15.35 13.98 29.70
CA GLN A 37 -16.11 14.59 28.61
C GLN A 37 -15.18 15.16 27.53
N LEU A 38 -14.09 15.83 27.92
CA LEU A 38 -13.11 16.38 26.99
C LEU A 38 -12.42 15.28 26.17
N GLU A 39 -12.03 14.19 26.82
CA GLU A 39 -11.43 13.03 26.16
C GLU A 39 -12.38 12.46 25.11
N HIS A 40 -13.65 12.27 25.45
CA HIS A 40 -14.65 11.74 24.51
C HIS A 40 -14.82 12.61 23.25
N ILE A 41 -14.78 13.93 23.42
CA ILE A 41 -14.83 14.89 22.30
C ILE A 41 -13.57 14.79 21.44
N ILE A 42 -12.39 14.76 22.06
CA ILE A 42 -11.11 14.66 21.36
C ILE A 42 -10.99 13.35 20.59
N GLU A 43 -11.41 12.22 21.18
CA GLU A 43 -11.42 10.91 20.51
C GLU A 43 -12.31 10.92 19.26
N ASN A 44 -13.53 11.47 19.35
CA ASN A 44 -14.43 11.61 18.21
C ASN A 44 -13.83 12.48 17.09
N GLN A 45 -13.13 13.55 17.44
CA GLN A 45 -12.43 14.40 16.47
C GLN A 45 -11.27 13.65 15.80
N ARG A 46 -10.49 12.89 16.57
CA ARG A 46 -9.38 12.07 16.05
C ARG A 46 -9.89 10.98 15.12
N GLU A 47 -10.96 10.29 15.48
CA GLU A 47 -11.62 9.31 14.63
C GLU A 47 -11.99 9.91 13.27
N LYS A 48 -12.72 11.03 13.25
CA LYS A 48 -13.08 11.72 12.01
C LYS A 48 -11.86 12.12 11.18
N LYS A 49 -10.78 12.57 11.83
CA LYS A 49 -9.53 12.92 11.14
C LYS A 49 -8.89 11.69 10.50
N TYR A 50 -8.83 10.56 11.20
CA TYR A 50 -8.31 9.31 10.65
C TYR A 50 -9.14 8.82 9.46
N ILE A 51 -10.47 8.85 9.57
CA ILE A 51 -11.34 8.47 8.45
C ILE A 51 -11.13 9.39 7.25
N GLY A 52 -11.02 10.70 7.47
CA GLY A 52 -10.72 11.66 6.41
C GLY A 52 -9.38 11.37 5.72
N SER A 53 -8.31 11.17 6.49
CA SER A 53 -6.99 10.81 5.92
C SER A 53 -7.02 9.48 5.17
N PHE A 54 -7.73 8.48 5.71
CA PHE A 54 -7.86 7.18 5.05
C PHE A 54 -8.62 7.29 3.72
N ILE A 55 -9.64 8.14 3.63
CA ILE A 55 -10.33 8.41 2.36
C ILE A 55 -9.36 9.01 1.32
N GLU A 56 -8.47 9.91 1.72
CA GLU A 56 -7.46 10.48 0.81
C GLU A 56 -6.43 9.43 0.35
N ASP A 57 -5.99 8.57 1.26
CA ASP A 57 -5.14 7.41 0.93
C ASP A 57 -5.82 6.51 -0.13
N LEU A 58 -7.10 6.16 0.07
CA LEU A 58 -7.87 5.37 -0.90
C LEU A 58 -8.03 6.07 -2.25
N LYS A 59 -8.17 7.40 -2.28
CA LYS A 59 -8.22 8.17 -3.53
C LYS A 59 -6.88 8.11 -4.27
N ALA A 60 -5.77 8.26 -3.55
CA ALA A 60 -4.43 8.14 -4.13
C ALA A 60 -4.21 6.74 -4.74
N ASP A 61 -4.57 5.68 -4.01
CA ASP A 61 -4.47 4.30 -4.49
C ASP A 61 -5.33 4.07 -5.74
N THR A 62 -6.59 4.50 -5.74
CA THR A 62 -7.48 4.30 -6.89
C THR A 62 -7.01 5.04 -8.14
N ALA A 63 -6.43 6.24 -7.98
CA ALA A 63 -5.82 7.00 -9.07
C ALA A 63 -4.59 6.27 -9.63
N PHE A 64 -3.69 5.81 -8.76
CA PHE A 64 -2.51 5.05 -9.16
C PHE A 64 -2.88 3.77 -9.90
N ILE A 65 -3.79 2.96 -9.32
CA ILE A 65 -4.23 1.68 -9.89
C ILE A 65 -4.80 1.87 -11.30
N THR A 66 -5.53 2.98 -11.53
CA THR A 66 -6.11 3.27 -12.84
C THR A 66 -5.05 3.43 -13.93
N GLN A 67 -3.93 4.07 -13.63
CA GLN A 67 -2.83 4.21 -14.60
C GLN A 67 -2.02 2.91 -14.69
N TYR A 68 -1.78 2.26 -13.57
CA TYR A 68 -1.03 1.00 -13.49
C TYR A 68 -1.64 -0.11 -14.35
N VAL A 69 -2.98 -0.28 -14.30
CA VAL A 69 -3.67 -1.31 -15.07
C VAL A 69 -3.47 -1.12 -16.58
N LYS A 70 -3.42 0.12 -17.08
CA LYS A 70 -3.16 0.40 -18.51
C LYS A 70 -1.77 -0.10 -18.93
N VAL A 71 -0.76 0.20 -18.13
CA VAL A 71 0.62 -0.24 -18.37
C VAL A 71 0.73 -1.77 -18.36
N LYS A 72 0.03 -2.45 -17.44
CA LYS A 72 0.04 -3.92 -17.37
C LYS A 72 -0.64 -4.60 -18.55
N ILE A 73 -1.67 -3.99 -19.14
CA ILE A 73 -2.30 -4.51 -20.36
C ILE A 73 -1.29 -4.53 -21.52
N GLN A 74 -0.56 -3.43 -21.71
CA GLN A 74 0.48 -3.36 -22.74
C GLN A 74 1.58 -4.39 -22.48
N LYS A 75 2.08 -4.45 -21.24
CA LYS A 75 3.14 -5.41 -20.87
C LYS A 75 2.76 -6.87 -21.14
N ARG A 76 1.48 -7.22 -20.95
CA ARG A 76 0.98 -8.56 -21.30
C ARG A 76 1.07 -8.85 -22.80
N GLN A 77 0.75 -7.88 -23.65
CA GLN A 77 0.88 -8.01 -25.10
C GLN A 77 2.36 -8.13 -25.52
N ASP A 78 3.24 -7.43 -24.82
CA ASP A 78 4.70 -7.51 -25.04
C ASP A 78 5.23 -8.91 -24.69
N HIS A 79 4.75 -9.51 -23.60
CA HIS A 79 5.07 -10.91 -23.25
C HIS A 79 4.59 -11.88 -24.33
N ASP A 80 3.36 -11.72 -24.82
CA ASP A 80 2.79 -12.55 -25.88
C ASP A 80 3.59 -12.46 -27.18
N SER A 81 3.99 -11.23 -27.54
CA SER A 81 4.82 -10.98 -28.71
C SER A 81 6.20 -11.62 -28.58
N LEU A 82 6.84 -11.49 -27.41
CA LEU A 82 8.15 -12.10 -27.16
C LEU A 82 8.10 -13.62 -27.27
N ILE A 83 7.09 -14.27 -26.68
CA ILE A 83 6.88 -15.71 -26.77
C ILE A 83 6.68 -16.12 -28.23
N TRP A 84 5.91 -15.36 -29.01
CA TRP A 84 5.70 -15.62 -30.43
C TRP A 84 7.01 -15.56 -31.25
N TYR A 85 7.81 -14.50 -31.07
CA TYR A 85 9.09 -14.36 -31.79
C TYR A 85 10.09 -15.47 -31.42
N LEU A 86 10.15 -15.86 -30.15
CA LEU A 86 11.02 -16.94 -29.67
C LEU A 86 10.60 -18.31 -30.21
N ASN A 87 9.30 -18.56 -30.40
CA ASN A 87 8.77 -19.80 -30.97
C ASN A 87 8.83 -19.85 -32.50
N SER A 88 9.28 -18.78 -33.16
CA SER A 88 9.42 -18.77 -34.62
C SER A 88 10.38 -19.87 -35.10
N PRO A 89 10.18 -20.48 -36.28
CA PRO A 89 11.15 -21.39 -36.89
C PRO A 89 12.56 -20.81 -37.03
N ASN A 90 12.68 -19.47 -37.12
CA ASN A 90 13.96 -18.77 -37.15
C ASN A 90 13.91 -17.51 -36.27
N PRO A 91 14.18 -17.61 -34.95
CA PRO A 91 14.11 -16.46 -34.04
C PRO A 91 15.13 -15.35 -34.37
N ASN A 92 16.25 -15.68 -35.01
CA ASN A 92 17.28 -14.70 -35.38
C ASN A 92 16.76 -13.63 -36.36
N GLN A 93 15.70 -13.89 -37.13
CA GLN A 93 15.09 -12.88 -38.00
C GLN A 93 14.41 -11.74 -37.22
N TYR A 94 14.16 -11.95 -35.92
CA TYR A 94 13.46 -11.02 -35.04
C TYR A 94 14.36 -10.48 -33.91
N GLY A 95 15.68 -10.59 -34.06
CA GLY A 95 16.67 -10.09 -33.10
C GLY A 95 16.32 -8.71 -32.53
N GLN A 96 16.05 -7.71 -33.36
CA GLN A 96 15.70 -6.37 -32.87
C GLN A 96 14.50 -6.36 -31.90
N ARG A 97 13.42 -7.08 -32.26
CA ARG A 97 12.19 -7.18 -31.47
C ARG A 97 12.41 -8.00 -30.19
N ILE A 98 13.09 -9.14 -30.30
CA ILE A 98 13.42 -9.99 -29.16
C ILE A 98 14.27 -9.21 -28.16
N TYR A 99 15.29 -8.47 -28.63
CA TYR A 99 16.13 -7.67 -27.73
C TYR A 99 15.31 -6.62 -26.99
N LEU A 100 14.49 -5.83 -27.70
CA LEU A 100 13.65 -4.81 -27.11
C LEU A 100 12.72 -5.40 -26.03
N LEU A 101 11.94 -6.42 -26.40
CA LEU A 101 10.92 -7.00 -25.53
C LEU A 101 11.53 -7.74 -24.35
N ALA A 102 12.62 -8.50 -24.57
CA ALA A 102 13.33 -9.18 -23.48
C ALA A 102 13.98 -8.19 -22.50
N ARG A 103 14.49 -7.05 -22.99
CA ARG A 103 15.03 -5.99 -22.12
C ARG A 103 13.95 -5.31 -21.28
N GLN A 104 12.73 -5.18 -21.82
CA GLN A 104 11.57 -4.63 -21.12
C GLN A 104 10.89 -5.63 -20.16
N LEU A 105 11.00 -6.94 -20.42
CA LEU A 105 10.41 -8.03 -19.64
C LEU A 105 10.63 -7.88 -18.13
N THR A 106 11.89 -7.64 -17.74
CA THR A 106 12.32 -7.53 -16.33
C THR A 106 12.10 -6.15 -15.72
N ARG A 107 11.66 -5.16 -16.51
CA ARG A 107 11.26 -3.84 -16.00
C ARG A 107 9.79 -3.89 -15.60
N THR A 108 9.52 -4.01 -14.30
CA THR A 108 8.16 -4.01 -13.77
C THR A 108 7.93 -2.77 -12.93
N SER A 109 6.80 -2.09 -13.14
CA SER A 109 6.28 -1.13 -12.18
C SER A 109 5.62 -1.90 -11.05
N ASN A 110 5.86 -1.46 -9.81
CA ASN A 110 5.21 -1.99 -8.61
C ASN A 110 4.11 -1.03 -8.16
N PHE A 111 3.06 -1.60 -7.54
CA PHE A 111 2.11 -0.86 -6.75
C PHE A 111 2.73 -0.50 -5.40
N PHE A 112 2.60 0.78 -5.05
CA PHE A 112 3.00 1.34 -3.76
C PHE A 112 1.76 1.94 -3.10
N PRO A 113 1.23 1.34 -2.03
CA PRO A 113 0.02 1.82 -1.38
C PRO A 113 0.28 3.14 -0.65
N ALA A 114 -0.71 4.03 -0.67
CA ALA A 114 -0.82 5.13 0.27
C ALA A 114 -1.26 4.56 1.63
N ASP A 115 -0.29 4.14 2.45
CA ASP A 115 -0.54 3.39 3.69
C ASP A 115 -0.29 4.21 4.97
N GLY A 116 -0.13 5.53 4.84
CA GLY A 116 0.22 6.43 5.94
C GLY A 116 -0.78 6.36 7.08
N THR A 117 -2.07 6.43 6.77
CA THR A 117 -3.12 6.39 7.79
C THR A 117 -3.22 5.02 8.46
N ILE A 118 -3.16 3.94 7.68
CA ILE A 118 -3.23 2.57 8.23
C ILE A 118 -2.04 2.30 9.14
N LYS A 119 -0.82 2.68 8.73
CA LYS A 119 0.38 2.56 9.56
C LYS A 119 0.26 3.35 10.85
N GLN A 120 -0.25 4.58 10.79
CA GLN A 120 -0.47 5.38 11.99
C GLN A 120 -1.48 4.71 12.93
N LEU A 121 -2.62 4.25 12.41
CA LEU A 121 -3.66 3.56 13.19
C LEU A 121 -3.13 2.28 13.86
N LYS A 122 -2.31 1.48 13.16
CA LYS A 122 -1.71 0.24 13.71
C LYS A 122 -0.66 0.57 14.77
N ASN A 123 0.28 1.45 14.45
CA ASN A 123 1.44 1.72 15.31
C ASN A 123 1.08 2.52 16.57
N SER A 124 0.06 3.37 16.52
CA SER A 124 -0.40 4.16 17.67
C SER A 124 -1.49 3.49 18.50
N GLY A 125 -1.89 2.26 18.16
CA GLY A 125 -3.10 1.62 18.70
C GLY A 125 -4.38 2.42 18.40
N GLY A 126 -4.36 3.25 17.34
CA GLY A 126 -5.44 4.17 16.97
C GLY A 126 -6.70 3.49 16.48
N LEU A 127 -6.64 2.22 16.08
CA LEU A 127 -7.83 1.44 15.70
C LEU A 127 -8.90 1.40 16.82
N ARG A 128 -8.49 1.46 18.11
CA ARG A 128 -9.43 1.52 19.24
C ARG A 128 -10.28 2.80 19.27
N LEU A 129 -9.84 3.85 18.58
CA LEU A 129 -10.54 5.12 18.49
C LEU A 129 -11.66 5.08 17.45
N ILE A 130 -11.67 4.08 16.56
CA ILE A 130 -12.69 3.93 15.53
C ILE A 130 -13.87 3.18 16.14
N LYS A 131 -14.91 3.91 16.52
CA LYS A 131 -16.09 3.37 17.23
C LYS A 131 -17.01 2.58 16.29
N ASN A 132 -17.07 2.97 15.02
CA ASN A 132 -17.83 2.23 14.03
C ASN A 132 -17.06 0.94 13.66
N GLN A 133 -17.57 -0.20 14.13
CA GLN A 133 -16.95 -1.51 13.88
C GLN A 133 -16.82 -1.82 12.38
N GLN A 134 -17.84 -1.49 11.58
CA GLN A 134 -17.82 -1.72 10.14
C GLN A 134 -16.75 -0.88 9.42
N ALA A 135 -16.46 0.33 9.91
CA ALA A 135 -15.36 1.16 9.42
C ALA A 135 -14.00 0.55 9.77
N SER A 136 -13.82 0.12 11.02
CA SER A 136 -12.61 -0.56 11.49
C SER A 136 -12.34 -1.84 10.67
N ASP A 137 -13.36 -2.68 10.51
CA ASP A 137 -13.29 -3.92 9.71
C ASP A 137 -12.96 -3.64 8.24
N SER A 138 -13.53 -2.56 7.68
CA SER A 138 -13.25 -2.15 6.30
C SER A 138 -11.80 -1.71 6.10
N ILE A 139 -11.23 -0.96 7.05
CA ILE A 139 -9.81 -0.56 7.03
C ILE A 139 -8.92 -1.79 7.09
N MET A 140 -9.19 -2.73 8.01
CA MET A 140 -8.39 -3.95 8.16
C MET A 140 -8.52 -4.90 6.96
N ALA A 141 -9.72 -5.03 6.39
CA ALA A 141 -9.93 -5.82 5.18
C ALA A 141 -9.24 -5.20 3.96
N TYR A 142 -9.08 -3.88 3.92
CA TYR A 142 -8.31 -3.19 2.89
C TYR A 142 -6.81 -3.44 3.05
N ASP A 143 -6.28 -3.28 4.27
CA ASP A 143 -4.88 -3.57 4.62
C ASP A 143 -4.49 -5.02 4.24
N GLN A 144 -5.32 -5.99 4.60
CA GLN A 144 -5.08 -7.39 4.27
C GLN A 144 -5.07 -7.65 2.75
N ALA A 145 -5.86 -6.90 1.97
CA ALA A 145 -5.84 -7.01 0.51
C ALA A 145 -4.55 -6.45 -0.10
N ILE A 146 -4.03 -5.35 0.48
CA ILE A 146 -2.71 -4.80 0.13
C ILE A 146 -1.62 -5.85 0.38
N ASP A 147 -1.59 -6.49 1.56
CA ASP A 147 -0.59 -7.50 1.89
C ASP A 147 -0.54 -8.64 0.85
N ARG A 148 -1.71 -9.10 0.39
CA ARG A 148 -1.81 -10.13 -0.65
C ARG A 148 -1.23 -9.65 -2.00
N ILE A 149 -1.41 -8.38 -2.34
CA ILE A 149 -0.82 -7.79 -3.54
C ILE A 149 0.70 -7.71 -3.39
N LEU A 150 1.20 -7.20 -2.27
CA LEU A 150 2.63 -7.08 -2.00
C LEU A 150 3.32 -8.45 -2.04
N LEU A 151 2.70 -9.48 -1.48
CA LEU A 151 3.22 -10.85 -1.57
C LEU A 151 3.32 -11.36 -3.03
N THR A 152 2.36 -11.02 -3.89
CA THR A 152 2.45 -11.34 -5.32
C THR A 152 3.59 -10.57 -5.99
N GLN A 153 3.82 -9.31 -5.63
CA GLN A 153 4.95 -8.53 -6.17
C GLN A 153 6.29 -9.12 -5.73
N SER A 154 6.42 -9.59 -4.49
CA SER A 154 7.63 -10.29 -4.03
C SER A 154 7.87 -11.59 -4.79
N ARG A 155 6.82 -12.37 -5.10
CA ARG A 155 6.93 -13.54 -5.97
C ARG A 155 7.38 -13.15 -7.38
N GLN A 156 6.82 -12.07 -7.92
CA GLN A 156 7.19 -11.56 -9.23
C GLN A 156 8.68 -11.16 -9.29
N GLU A 157 9.21 -10.52 -8.25
CA GLU A 157 10.64 -10.17 -8.21
C GLU A 157 11.52 -11.42 -8.23
N ASN A 158 11.13 -12.50 -7.54
CA ASN A 158 11.86 -13.77 -7.60
C ASN A 158 11.87 -14.37 -9.02
N GLU A 159 10.74 -14.33 -9.73
CA GLU A 159 10.67 -14.77 -11.13
C GLU A 159 11.58 -13.92 -12.04
N ILE A 160 11.60 -12.61 -11.83
CA ILE A 160 12.50 -11.69 -12.53
C ILE A 160 13.98 -12.02 -12.26
N ILE A 161 14.33 -12.31 -11.00
CA ILE A 161 15.69 -12.72 -10.62
C ILE A 161 16.10 -13.99 -11.37
N THR A 162 15.18 -14.96 -11.55
CA THR A 162 15.43 -16.18 -12.34
C THR A 162 15.59 -15.90 -13.84
N ILE A 163 14.83 -14.96 -14.40
CA ILE A 163 14.86 -14.60 -15.83
C ILE A 163 16.14 -13.86 -16.22
N ARG A 164 16.68 -12.98 -15.36
CA ARG A 164 17.87 -12.16 -15.65
C ARG A 164 19.09 -12.95 -16.14
N PRO A 165 19.54 -14.06 -15.51
CA PRO A 165 20.66 -14.84 -16.02
C PRO A 165 20.35 -15.54 -17.35
N MET A 166 19.08 -15.90 -17.61
CA MET A 166 18.68 -16.48 -18.90
C MET A 166 18.75 -15.42 -20.00
N MET A 167 18.31 -14.18 -19.74
CA MET A 167 18.51 -13.07 -20.69
C MET A 167 19.99 -12.87 -21.03
N GLY A 168 20.88 -12.99 -20.05
CA GLY A 168 22.33 -12.93 -20.26
C GLY A 168 22.85 -14.03 -21.18
N LYS A 169 22.20 -15.19 -21.27
CA LYS A 169 22.55 -16.27 -22.21
C LYS A 169 21.95 -16.06 -23.60
N LEU A 170 20.77 -15.41 -23.66
CA LEU A 170 20.04 -15.14 -24.90
C LEU A 170 20.64 -13.96 -25.70
N MET A 171 21.08 -12.90 -25.00
CA MET A 171 21.38 -11.59 -25.59
C MET A 171 22.85 -11.20 -25.45
N ASP A 172 23.40 -10.56 -26.48
CA ASP A 172 24.73 -9.95 -26.47
C ASP A 172 24.74 -8.72 -25.55
N PRO A 173 25.55 -8.73 -24.47
CA PRO A 173 25.64 -7.60 -23.55
C PRO A 173 26.17 -6.31 -24.22
N ASN A 174 26.97 -6.40 -25.27
CA ASN A 174 27.47 -5.21 -25.97
C ASN A 174 26.34 -4.48 -26.72
N VAL A 175 25.34 -5.22 -27.19
CA VAL A 175 24.15 -4.63 -27.81
C VAL A 175 23.26 -3.97 -26.74
N LEU A 176 23.20 -4.53 -25.53
CA LEU A 176 22.39 -3.99 -24.44
C LEU A 176 22.81 -2.59 -24.01
N GLU A 177 24.09 -2.25 -24.12
CA GLU A 177 24.63 -0.91 -23.85
C GLU A 177 24.02 0.13 -24.78
N THR A 178 23.86 -0.22 -26.06
CA THR A 178 23.32 0.68 -27.10
C THR A 178 21.83 0.98 -26.95
N MET A 179 21.12 0.21 -26.12
CA MET A 179 19.67 0.27 -26.00
C MET A 179 19.17 1.20 -24.90
N VAL A 180 20.04 1.73 -24.03
CA VAL A 180 19.63 2.51 -22.87
C VAL A 180 20.07 3.96 -23.03
N TYR A 181 19.10 4.87 -23.01
CA TYR A 181 19.35 6.31 -22.93
C TYR A 181 18.54 6.89 -21.77
N GLY A 182 19.22 7.20 -20.66
CA GLY A 182 18.56 7.54 -19.41
C GLY A 182 17.70 6.38 -18.88
N ASP A 183 16.43 6.63 -18.63
CA ASP A 183 15.46 5.63 -18.17
C ASP A 183 14.71 4.92 -19.32
N VAL A 184 14.91 5.33 -20.57
CA VAL A 184 14.19 4.77 -21.73
C VAL A 184 14.99 3.63 -22.36
N ILE A 185 14.27 2.56 -22.76
CA ILE A 185 14.83 1.48 -23.60
C ILE A 185 14.43 1.74 -25.05
N HIS A 186 15.43 1.86 -25.92
CA HIS A 186 15.25 1.95 -27.36
C HIS A 186 15.55 0.59 -28.03
N PRO A 187 14.95 0.32 -29.20
CA PRO A 187 15.34 -0.83 -30.01
C PRO A 187 16.83 -0.72 -30.40
N PRO A 188 17.57 -1.85 -30.46
CA PRO A 188 18.94 -1.81 -30.95
C PRO A 188 18.96 -1.47 -32.46
N SER A 189 20.10 -0.97 -32.94
CA SER A 189 20.31 -0.76 -34.38
C SER A 189 20.35 -2.10 -35.12
N GLY A 190 19.76 -2.14 -36.32
CA GLY A 190 19.72 -3.33 -37.16
C GLY A 190 18.98 -4.52 -36.51
N ASN A 191 19.43 -5.73 -36.83
CA ASN A 191 18.85 -6.98 -36.33
C ASN A 191 19.94 -7.86 -35.69
N PRO A 192 20.33 -7.59 -34.44
CA PRO A 192 21.41 -8.32 -33.77
C PRO A 192 21.05 -9.80 -33.60
N ALA A 193 22.02 -10.68 -33.85
CA ALA A 193 21.84 -12.11 -33.64
C ALA A 193 21.64 -12.42 -32.14
N LEU A 194 20.89 -13.49 -31.87
CA LEU A 194 20.79 -14.06 -30.53
C LEU A 194 22.07 -14.87 -30.26
N ARG A 195 22.53 -14.86 -29.01
CA ARG A 195 23.69 -15.68 -28.59
C ARG A 195 23.40 -17.18 -28.61
N THR A 196 22.13 -17.55 -28.49
CA THR A 196 21.67 -18.94 -28.58
C THR A 196 20.28 -19.00 -29.21
N VAL A 197 20.07 -20.03 -30.02
CA VAL A 197 18.76 -20.44 -30.55
C VAL A 197 18.46 -21.91 -30.21
N ASN A 198 19.15 -22.44 -29.19
CA ASN A 198 18.91 -23.80 -28.72
C ASN A 198 17.46 -23.96 -28.26
N LYS A 199 16.77 -24.97 -28.79
CA LYS A 199 15.34 -25.17 -28.58
C LYS A 199 14.98 -25.41 -27.11
N GLU A 200 15.74 -26.26 -26.40
CA GLU A 200 15.50 -26.54 -24.97
C GLU A 200 15.65 -25.27 -24.14
N PHE A 201 16.70 -24.49 -24.38
CA PHE A 201 16.88 -23.20 -23.71
C PHE A 201 15.73 -22.23 -23.99
N ILE A 202 15.25 -22.15 -25.23
CA ILE A 202 14.12 -21.30 -25.61
C ILE A 202 12.84 -21.74 -24.88
N LEU A 203 12.58 -23.05 -24.80
CA LEU A 203 11.42 -23.59 -24.08
C LEU A 203 11.47 -23.25 -22.58
N ASP A 204 12.63 -23.42 -21.95
CA ASP A 204 12.84 -23.03 -20.54
C ASP A 204 12.62 -21.53 -20.34
N PHE A 205 13.13 -20.69 -21.27
CA PHE A 205 12.97 -19.24 -21.18
C PHE A 205 11.51 -18.82 -21.35
N ILE A 206 10.79 -19.43 -22.30
CA ILE A 206 9.36 -19.22 -22.50
C ILE A 206 8.56 -19.66 -21.26
N TYR A 207 8.92 -20.79 -20.64
CA TYR A 207 8.31 -21.22 -19.39
C TYR A 207 8.48 -20.16 -18.29
N ALA A 208 9.69 -19.60 -18.13
CA ALA A 208 9.92 -18.53 -17.17
C ALA A 208 9.09 -17.26 -17.49
N ILE A 209 8.96 -16.88 -18.77
CA ILE A 209 8.09 -15.78 -19.19
C ILE A 209 6.63 -16.07 -18.83
N HIS A 210 6.16 -17.31 -19.00
CA HIS A 210 4.79 -17.69 -18.61
C HIS A 210 4.53 -17.56 -17.11
N GLN A 211 5.49 -17.93 -16.26
CA GLN A 211 5.38 -17.73 -14.81
C GLN A 211 5.23 -16.24 -14.48
N LEU A 212 6.13 -15.41 -15.01
CA LEU A 212 6.09 -13.95 -14.84
C LEU A 212 4.76 -13.35 -15.33
N LYS A 213 4.29 -13.78 -16.50
CA LYS A 213 3.01 -13.35 -17.08
C LYS A 213 1.83 -13.75 -16.19
N GLY A 214 1.87 -14.93 -15.57
CA GLY A 214 0.85 -15.41 -14.64
C GLY A 214 0.76 -14.54 -13.39
N SER A 215 1.91 -14.24 -12.78
CA SER A 215 2.01 -13.33 -11.64
C SER A 215 1.53 -11.91 -11.98
N ASP A 216 1.88 -11.38 -13.15
CA ASP A 216 1.38 -10.08 -13.64
C ASP A 216 -0.15 -10.07 -13.80
N ALA A 217 -0.74 -11.11 -14.39
CA ALA A 217 -2.18 -11.23 -14.57
C ALA A 217 -2.91 -11.30 -13.23
N LEU A 218 -2.39 -12.10 -12.29
CA LEU A 218 -2.95 -12.21 -10.95
C LEU A 218 -2.90 -10.87 -10.19
N ASN A 219 -1.77 -10.14 -10.29
CA ASN A 219 -1.62 -8.84 -9.67
C ASN A 219 -2.61 -7.81 -10.25
N ALA A 220 -2.78 -7.78 -11.58
CA ALA A 220 -3.75 -6.91 -12.24
C ALA A 220 -5.20 -7.15 -11.78
N VAL A 221 -5.60 -8.42 -11.63
CA VAL A 221 -6.92 -8.79 -11.10
C VAL A 221 -7.10 -8.30 -9.66
N ARG A 222 -6.10 -8.55 -8.80
CA ARG A 222 -6.15 -8.12 -7.38
C ARG A 222 -6.20 -6.61 -7.24
N LEU A 223 -5.44 -5.87 -8.03
CA LEU A 223 -5.46 -4.41 -8.03
C LEU A 223 -6.80 -3.86 -8.51
N LYS A 224 -7.41 -4.47 -9.54
CA LYS A 224 -8.77 -4.09 -9.97
C LYS A 224 -9.80 -4.28 -8.84
N GLN A 225 -9.75 -5.42 -8.15
CA GLN A 225 -10.59 -5.70 -6.99
C GLN A 225 -10.33 -4.74 -5.82
N LEU A 226 -9.05 -4.41 -5.57
CA LEU A 226 -8.66 -3.45 -4.54
C LEU A 226 -9.25 -2.06 -4.85
N LYS A 227 -9.20 -1.63 -6.12
CA LYS A 227 -9.80 -0.36 -6.57
C LYS A 227 -11.32 -0.34 -6.36
N GLU A 228 -12.02 -1.40 -6.75
CA GLU A 228 -13.48 -1.52 -6.54
C GLU A 228 -13.84 -1.47 -5.06
N ARG A 229 -13.05 -2.18 -4.22
CA ARG A 229 -13.19 -2.14 -2.76
C ARG A 229 -12.94 -0.74 -2.20
N ALA A 230 -11.87 -0.06 -2.60
CA ALA A 230 -11.55 1.29 -2.17
C ALA A 230 -12.70 2.27 -2.46
N ILE A 231 -13.27 2.20 -3.68
CA ILE A 231 -14.42 3.04 -4.06
C ILE A 231 -15.62 2.75 -3.14
N GLY A 232 -15.92 1.48 -2.87
CA GLY A 232 -17.00 1.10 -1.96
C GLY A 232 -16.78 1.61 -0.54
N ILE A 233 -15.56 1.50 -0.02
CA ILE A 233 -15.18 1.99 1.31
C ILE A 233 -15.30 3.52 1.37
N ILE A 234 -14.81 4.24 0.36
CA ILE A 234 -14.94 5.71 0.30
C ILE A 234 -16.41 6.13 0.39
N LEU A 235 -17.29 5.51 -0.40
CA LEU A 235 -18.72 5.83 -0.40
C LEU A 235 -19.37 5.55 0.96
N PHE A 236 -19.04 4.40 1.55
CA PHE A 236 -19.51 4.02 2.88
C PHE A 236 -19.05 5.02 3.95
N LEU A 237 -17.75 5.32 4.03
CA LEU A 237 -17.18 6.19 5.05
C LEU A 237 -17.66 7.64 4.92
N LYS A 238 -17.80 8.16 3.69
CA LYS A 238 -18.37 9.50 3.46
C LYS A 238 -19.80 9.61 3.98
N LYS A 239 -20.63 8.58 3.72
CA LYS A 239 -22.01 8.52 4.21
C LYS A 239 -22.05 8.45 5.73
N GLU A 240 -21.31 7.53 6.32
CA GLU A 240 -21.33 7.23 7.75
C GLU A 240 -20.79 8.38 8.62
N TYR A 241 -19.74 9.05 8.17
CA TYR A 241 -19.09 10.13 8.91
C TYR A 241 -19.50 11.53 8.45
N HIS A 242 -20.46 11.63 7.51
CA HIS A 242 -20.93 12.89 6.91
C HIS A 242 -19.79 13.74 6.31
N LEU A 243 -18.86 13.08 5.61
CA LEU A 243 -17.70 13.71 4.98
C LEU A 243 -17.95 13.99 3.49
N LYS A 244 -17.32 15.05 2.97
CA LYS A 244 -17.46 15.48 1.57
C LYS A 244 -16.71 14.59 0.58
#